data_AF-A0A0H5CKJ2-F1
#
_entry.id   AF-A0A0H5CKJ2-F1
#
_cell.length_a   1.000
_cell.length_b   1.000
_cell.length_c   1.000
_cell.angle_alpha   90.00
_cell.angle_beta   90.00
_cell.angle_gamma   90.00
#
_symmetry.space_group_name_H-M   'P 1'
#
loop_
_entity.id
_entity.type
_entity.pdbx_description
1 polymer ?
#
loop_
_entity_poly.entity_id
_entity_poly.type
_entity_poly.pdbx_seq_one_letter_code
_entity_poly.pdbx_strand_id
1 'polypeptide(L)'
;MTKTAEPLALDAIQRHTQAENPSAFLACNDGTTYFTAAGLDGVVAYRPVGRYFVQFGGPFAAAADYPELLRAFRASAHEQGCKVVAVQLQRHDAELYAEARFTVNQVGASYAIELAEFSMDGTRFMRLRNKIARAGKAGLQVREVDFDEWSSAIDELDRTWLRSKGEDTKELGFLVGQRGGDLQPHRRLFVGLLDGKLAGYISYSPVYGTRAGWMHDLSRRIPGKLPGIMEAINSAAITQFTAEGIGWLHFGFTPFTGLDDSVQVPGFHHGFNQMTKLLWEYGEALYPAKTQLAYKQKWFPHLVLPEYLAFDGEADIAAFAHVFRAAGAF
;
A
#
# COMPACT_ATOMS: atom_id res chain seq x y z
N MET A 1 -25.97 -15.22 12.74
CA MET A 1 -24.87 -15.81 11.95
C MET A 1 -23.94 -14.66 11.59
N THR A 2 -22.82 -14.55 12.31
CA THR A 2 -21.83 -13.48 12.14
C THR A 2 -21.13 -13.71 10.80
N LYS A 3 -21.47 -12.94 9.75
CA LYS A 3 -20.52 -12.76 8.66
C LYS A 3 -19.28 -12.14 9.31
N THR A 4 -18.15 -12.83 9.24
CA THR A 4 -16.85 -12.26 9.62
C THR A 4 -16.71 -10.89 8.93
N ALA A 5 -16.09 -9.92 9.59
CA ALA A 5 -16.02 -8.55 9.08
C ALA A 5 -15.15 -8.44 7.81
N GLU A 6 -14.33 -9.45 7.51
CA GLU A 6 -13.49 -9.57 6.31
C GLU A 6 -14.31 -9.66 5.01
N PRO A 7 -15.34 -10.52 4.88
CA PRO A 7 -16.24 -10.51 3.73
C PRO A 7 -16.86 -9.15 3.40
N LEU A 8 -17.14 -8.32 4.41
CA LEU A 8 -17.76 -7.00 4.22
C LEU A 8 -16.78 -6.03 3.55
N ALA A 9 -15.55 -5.97 4.04
CA ALA A 9 -14.53 -5.08 3.50
C ALA A 9 -14.15 -5.47 2.08
N LEU A 10 -13.95 -6.77 1.84
CA LEU A 10 -13.61 -7.31 0.53
C LEU A 10 -14.68 -7.00 -0.51
N ASP A 11 -15.95 -7.20 -0.16
CA ASP A 11 -17.08 -6.85 -1.02
C ASP A 11 -17.14 -5.34 -1.31
N ALA A 12 -16.94 -4.49 -0.29
CA ALA A 12 -16.96 -3.05 -0.47
C ALA A 12 -15.83 -2.53 -1.38
N ILE A 13 -14.59 -3.00 -1.21
CA ILE A 13 -13.46 -2.56 -2.06
C ILE A 13 -13.58 -3.06 -3.51
N GLN A 14 -14.35 -4.13 -3.74
CA GLN A 14 -14.63 -4.65 -5.08
C GLN A 14 -15.73 -3.85 -5.79
N ARG A 15 -16.77 -3.44 -5.06
CA ARG A 15 -17.92 -2.71 -5.61
C ARG A 15 -17.68 -1.20 -5.73
N HIS A 16 -17.00 -0.60 -4.76
CA HIS A 16 -16.88 0.86 -4.61
C HIS A 16 -15.46 1.33 -4.93
N THR A 17 -15.18 1.48 -6.24
CA THR A 17 -13.82 1.73 -6.75
C THR A 17 -13.60 3.16 -7.26
N GLN A 18 -14.48 4.11 -6.91
CA GLN A 18 -14.46 5.49 -7.43
C GLN A 18 -13.16 6.23 -7.08
N ALA A 19 -12.57 5.89 -5.93
CA ALA A 19 -11.28 6.43 -5.51
C ALA A 19 -10.10 5.88 -6.33
N GLU A 20 -10.27 4.75 -7.01
CA GLU A 20 -9.21 4.06 -7.77
C GLU A 20 -7.93 3.80 -6.94
N ASN A 21 -8.12 3.46 -5.66
CA ASN A 21 -7.04 3.26 -4.70
C ASN A 21 -6.28 1.95 -4.98
N PRO A 22 -4.99 2.01 -5.39
CA PRO A 22 -4.22 0.81 -5.72
C PRO A 22 -3.92 -0.06 -4.49
N SER A 23 -4.05 0.50 -3.30
CA SER A 23 -3.80 -0.18 -2.04
C SER A 23 -5.07 -0.71 -1.38
N ALA A 24 -6.25 -0.59 -2.01
CA ALA A 24 -7.56 -0.85 -1.38
C ALA A 24 -7.65 -2.19 -0.64
N PHE A 25 -6.95 -3.24 -1.11
CA PHE A 25 -6.94 -4.55 -0.48
C PHE A 25 -6.38 -4.55 0.96
N LEU A 26 -5.54 -3.56 1.32
CA LEU A 26 -5.04 -3.39 2.69
C LEU A 26 -6.15 -3.08 3.70
N ALA A 27 -7.30 -2.57 3.24
CA ALA A 27 -8.49 -2.40 4.07
C ALA A 27 -8.96 -3.71 4.70
N CYS A 28 -8.62 -4.85 4.07
CA CYS A 28 -9.01 -6.18 4.54
C CYS A 28 -7.98 -6.81 5.50
N ASN A 29 -6.85 -6.13 5.78
CA ASN A 29 -5.80 -6.68 6.65
C ASN A 29 -6.33 -6.96 8.06
N ASP A 30 -5.77 -7.98 8.72
CA ASP A 30 -6.13 -8.37 10.08
C ASP A 30 -6.02 -7.18 11.05
N GLY A 31 -6.89 -7.17 12.07
CA GLY A 31 -6.93 -6.09 13.06
C GLY A 31 -7.47 -4.76 12.53
N THR A 32 -7.99 -4.72 11.30
CA THR A 32 -8.77 -3.58 10.81
C THR A 32 -10.18 -3.63 11.39
N THR A 33 -10.63 -2.48 11.90
CA THR A 33 -11.99 -2.27 12.38
C THR A 33 -12.81 -1.63 11.28
N TYR A 34 -14.11 -1.92 11.27
CA TYR A 34 -15.02 -1.49 10.22
C TYR A 34 -16.19 -0.72 10.82
N PHE A 35 -16.44 0.47 10.29
CA PHE A 35 -17.64 1.25 10.62
C PHE A 35 -18.65 1.17 9.47
N THR A 36 -19.90 0.92 9.82
CA THR A 36 -21.06 0.96 8.92
C THR A 36 -22.17 1.76 9.59
N ALA A 37 -23.09 2.30 8.81
CA ALA A 37 -24.27 2.99 9.31
C ALA A 37 -25.53 2.41 8.67
N ALA A 38 -26.60 2.30 9.46
CA ALA A 38 -27.85 1.70 9.00
C ALA A 38 -28.42 2.45 7.79
N GLY A 39 -28.74 1.72 6.72
CA GLY A 39 -29.32 2.28 5.50
C GLY A 39 -28.31 2.88 4.52
N LEU A 40 -27.00 2.84 4.81
CA LEU A 40 -25.95 3.31 3.92
C LEU A 40 -25.17 2.13 3.33
N ASP A 41 -24.93 2.13 2.02
CA ASP A 41 -24.08 1.16 1.35
C ASP A 41 -22.62 1.62 1.38
N GLY A 42 -21.85 1.01 2.29
CA GLY A 42 -20.41 1.16 2.32
C GLY A 42 -19.82 0.85 3.68
N VAL A 43 -18.49 0.92 3.73
CA VAL A 43 -17.72 0.68 4.95
C VAL A 43 -16.56 1.65 5.05
N VAL A 44 -16.24 2.04 6.29
CA VAL A 44 -15.01 2.75 6.60
C VAL A 44 -14.05 1.80 7.32
N ALA A 45 -12.87 1.59 6.75
CA ALA A 45 -11.81 0.77 7.34
C ALA A 45 -10.89 1.65 8.19
N TYR A 46 -10.71 1.31 9.47
CA TYR A 46 -9.93 2.12 10.40
C TYR A 46 -9.31 1.29 11.54
N ARG A 47 -8.40 1.92 12.30
CA ARG A 47 -7.90 1.40 13.58
C ARG A 47 -8.02 2.47 14.67
N PRO A 48 -8.59 2.16 15.84
CA PRO A 48 -8.53 3.04 16.99
C PRO A 48 -7.14 3.00 17.63
N VAL A 49 -6.47 4.15 17.72
CA VAL A 49 -5.14 4.28 18.35
C VAL A 49 -5.10 5.54 19.21
N GLY A 50 -5.02 5.36 20.52
CA GLY A 50 -5.07 6.47 21.47
C GLY A 50 -6.36 7.27 21.33
N ARG A 51 -6.24 8.58 21.05
CA ARG A 51 -7.38 9.48 20.82
C ARG A 51 -7.74 9.66 19.35
N TYR A 52 -7.27 8.78 18.47
CA TYR A 52 -7.48 8.89 17.04
C TYR A 52 -8.10 7.62 16.45
N PHE A 53 -9.06 7.82 15.55
CA PHE A 53 -9.45 6.81 14.58
C PHE A 53 -8.57 7.03 13.35
N VAL A 54 -7.61 6.13 13.14
CA VAL A 54 -6.72 6.15 11.98
C VAL A 54 -7.43 5.40 10.85
N GLN A 55 -7.97 6.16 9.91
CA GLN A 55 -8.70 5.63 8.77
C GLN A 55 -7.77 5.31 7.61
N PHE A 56 -8.03 4.18 6.95
CA PHE A 56 -7.37 3.77 5.71
C PHE A 56 -8.25 4.14 4.51
N GLY A 57 -7.69 4.92 3.56
CA GLY A 57 -8.43 5.41 2.40
C GLY A 57 -9.65 6.27 2.78
N GLY A 58 -10.50 6.57 1.80
CA GLY A 58 -11.86 7.09 2.04
C GLY A 58 -12.83 5.96 2.42
N PRO A 59 -14.10 6.29 2.75
CA PRO A 59 -15.17 5.30 2.73
C PRO A 59 -15.22 4.52 1.40
N PHE A 60 -15.25 3.19 1.48
CA PHE A 60 -15.58 2.33 0.34
C PHE A 60 -17.10 2.23 0.27
N ALA A 61 -17.73 3.16 -0.44
CA ALA A 61 -19.17 3.37 -0.39
C ALA A 61 -19.78 3.78 -1.73
N ALA A 62 -21.08 3.58 -1.87
CA ALA A 62 -21.83 4.12 -2.99
C ALA A 62 -21.71 5.65 -2.98
N ALA A 63 -21.58 6.26 -4.17
CA ALA A 63 -21.36 7.70 -4.30
C ALA A 63 -22.45 8.56 -3.60
N ALA A 64 -23.70 8.07 -3.58
CA ALA A 64 -24.81 8.73 -2.90
C ALA A 64 -24.71 8.68 -1.36
N ASP A 65 -24.10 7.63 -0.83
CA ASP A 65 -24.03 7.37 0.62
C ASP A 65 -22.72 7.85 1.25
N TYR A 66 -21.68 8.05 0.44
CA TYR A 66 -20.35 8.45 0.88
C TYR A 66 -20.36 9.67 1.84
N PRO A 67 -21.05 10.79 1.54
CA PRO A 67 -21.01 11.97 2.41
C PRO A 67 -21.69 11.74 3.77
N GLU A 68 -22.80 11.00 3.80
CA GLU A 68 -23.50 10.64 5.04
C GLU A 68 -22.67 9.65 5.86
N LEU A 69 -22.07 8.64 5.22
CA LEU A 69 -21.24 7.65 5.90
C LEU A 69 -19.99 8.28 6.52
N LEU A 70 -19.32 9.19 5.81
CA LEU A 70 -18.20 9.96 6.35
C LEU A 70 -18.62 10.81 7.56
N ARG A 71 -19.77 11.47 7.48
CA ARG A 71 -20.30 12.27 8.60
C ARG A 71 -20.65 11.40 9.80
N ALA A 72 -21.32 10.26 9.60
CA ALA A 72 -21.67 9.33 10.66
C ALA A 72 -20.43 8.74 11.34
N PHE A 73 -19.40 8.38 10.56
CA PHE A 73 -18.13 7.89 11.09
C PHE A 73 -17.42 8.97 11.93
N ARG A 74 -17.34 10.20 11.41
CA ARG A 74 -16.75 11.34 12.13
C ARG A 74 -17.48 11.62 13.45
N ALA A 75 -18.81 11.61 13.44
CA ALA A 75 -19.63 11.78 14.63
C ALA A 75 -19.37 10.66 15.66
N SER A 76 -19.30 9.40 15.22
CA SER A 76 -18.98 8.26 16.08
C SER A 76 -17.59 8.37 16.72
N ALA A 77 -16.61 8.94 16.03
CA ALA A 77 -15.29 9.22 16.61
C ALA A 77 -15.39 10.29 17.72
N HIS A 78 -16.12 11.39 17.45
CA HIS A 78 -16.29 12.49 18.40
C HIS A 78 -17.04 12.07 19.66
N GLU A 79 -18.07 11.23 19.53
CA GLU A 79 -18.81 10.66 20.66
C GLU A 79 -17.90 9.85 21.61
N GLN A 80 -16.83 9.26 21.08
CA GLN A 80 -15.82 8.53 21.85
C GLN A 80 -14.63 9.41 22.27
N GLY A 81 -14.74 10.73 22.15
CA GLY A 81 -13.67 11.68 22.46
C GLY A 81 -12.44 11.56 21.54
N CYS A 82 -12.62 10.94 20.36
CA CYS A 82 -11.57 10.71 19.38
C CYS A 82 -11.69 11.69 18.20
N LYS A 83 -10.58 11.88 17.47
CA LYS A 83 -10.54 12.58 16.18
C LYS A 83 -10.24 11.61 15.04
N VAL A 84 -10.62 11.95 13.81
CA VAL A 84 -10.26 11.16 12.63
C VAL A 84 -8.95 11.68 12.01
N VAL A 85 -8.07 10.76 11.63
CA VAL A 85 -6.97 11.01 10.69
C VAL A 85 -7.02 9.95 9.60
N ALA A 86 -7.21 10.36 8.35
CA ALA A 86 -7.28 9.44 7.21
C ALA A 86 -5.98 9.48 6.41
N VAL A 87 -5.48 8.32 5.98
CA VAL A 87 -4.24 8.15 5.21
C VAL A 87 -4.46 7.34 3.94
N GLN A 88 -3.61 7.58 2.93
CA GLN A 88 -3.70 6.94 1.61
C GLN A 88 -5.02 7.23 0.89
N LEU A 89 -5.56 8.42 1.16
CA LEU A 89 -6.65 8.99 0.36
C LEU A 89 -6.16 9.22 -1.06
N GLN A 90 -6.97 8.85 -2.05
CA GLN A 90 -6.71 9.26 -3.44
C GLN A 90 -7.33 10.63 -3.69
N ARG A 91 -7.08 11.21 -4.87
CA ARG A 91 -7.59 12.55 -5.20
C ARG A 91 -9.10 12.69 -5.05
N HIS A 92 -9.88 11.68 -5.47
CA HIS A 92 -11.32 11.65 -5.29
C HIS A 92 -11.72 11.82 -3.82
N ASP A 93 -11.10 11.04 -2.92
CA ASP A 93 -11.36 11.14 -1.49
C ASP A 93 -10.90 12.50 -0.95
N ALA A 94 -9.71 12.95 -1.34
CA ALA A 94 -9.11 14.19 -0.86
C ALA A 94 -10.01 15.42 -1.12
N GLU A 95 -10.65 15.47 -2.30
CA GLU A 95 -11.59 16.52 -2.68
C GLU A 95 -12.85 16.48 -1.80
N LEU A 96 -13.45 15.31 -1.61
CA LEU A 96 -14.62 15.13 -0.74
C LEU A 96 -14.32 15.42 0.75
N TYR A 97 -13.10 15.12 1.20
CA TYR A 97 -12.67 15.44 2.56
C TYR A 97 -12.47 16.95 2.77
N ALA A 98 -11.93 17.65 1.76
CA ALA A 98 -11.81 19.11 1.81
C ALA A 98 -13.21 19.77 1.86
N GLU A 99 -14.17 19.28 1.08
CA GLU A 99 -15.58 19.71 1.15
C GLU A 99 -16.21 19.45 2.53
N ALA A 100 -15.88 18.31 3.15
CA ALA A 100 -16.27 17.96 4.52
C ALA A 100 -15.49 18.72 5.61
N ARG A 101 -14.69 19.74 5.24
CA ARG A 101 -13.90 20.61 6.11
C ARG A 101 -12.82 19.90 6.91
N PHE A 102 -12.24 18.84 6.35
CA PHE A 102 -10.96 18.33 6.82
C PHE A 102 -9.83 19.19 6.28
N THR A 103 -8.74 19.27 7.03
CA THR A 103 -7.48 19.78 6.48
C THR A 103 -6.81 18.65 5.72
N VAL A 104 -6.56 18.83 4.43
CA VAL A 104 -6.04 17.76 3.56
C VAL A 104 -4.73 18.19 2.94
N ASN A 105 -3.72 17.32 3.01
CA ASN A 105 -2.39 17.57 2.47
C ASN A 105 -1.90 16.35 1.69
N GLN A 106 -1.25 16.58 0.55
CA GLN A 106 -0.48 15.51 -0.08
C GLN A 106 0.61 15.03 0.89
N VAL A 107 0.71 13.72 1.07
CA VAL A 107 1.72 13.09 1.92
C VAL A 107 2.73 12.27 1.11
N GLY A 108 2.38 11.80 -0.08
CA GLY A 108 3.28 11.00 -0.90
C GLY A 108 2.67 10.63 -2.25
N ALA A 109 3.12 9.50 -2.81
CA ALA A 109 2.61 9.02 -4.08
C ALA A 109 2.69 7.50 -4.23
N SER A 110 1.77 6.95 -5.04
CA SER A 110 1.81 5.61 -5.61
C SER A 110 2.33 5.62 -7.04
N TYR A 111 2.86 4.47 -7.48
CA TYR A 111 3.51 4.33 -8.79
C TYR A 111 3.01 3.09 -9.50
N ALA A 112 2.71 3.18 -10.79
CA ALA A 112 2.23 2.05 -11.56
C ALA A 112 2.79 2.02 -12.98
N ILE A 113 2.82 0.82 -13.57
CA ILE A 113 3.08 0.60 -14.99
C ILE A 113 1.83 0.02 -15.66
N GLU A 114 1.55 0.50 -16.86
CA GLU A 114 0.56 -0.09 -17.75
C GLU A 114 1.23 -1.23 -18.52
N LEU A 115 0.78 -2.46 -18.28
CA LEU A 115 1.45 -3.67 -18.77
C LEU A 115 1.34 -3.83 -20.29
N ALA A 116 0.31 -3.27 -20.92
CA ALA A 116 0.14 -3.27 -22.37
C ALA A 116 1.22 -2.44 -23.10
N GLU A 117 1.70 -1.37 -22.47
CA GLU A 117 2.73 -0.47 -23.02
C GLU A 117 4.14 -0.75 -22.47
N PHE A 118 4.25 -1.60 -21.45
CA PHE A 118 5.50 -1.84 -20.75
C PHE A 118 6.40 -2.82 -21.51
N SER A 119 7.56 -2.34 -21.96
CA SER A 119 8.66 -3.19 -22.41
C SER A 119 9.96 -2.78 -21.72
N MET A 120 10.70 -3.81 -21.26
CA MET A 120 12.06 -3.65 -20.75
C MET A 120 13.11 -3.52 -21.85
N ASP A 121 12.74 -3.36 -23.12
CA ASP A 121 13.71 -3.18 -24.21
C ASP A 121 14.42 -1.81 -24.18
N GLY A 122 15.49 -1.70 -24.96
CA GLY A 122 16.26 -0.46 -25.10
C GLY A 122 17.28 -0.19 -23.99
N THR A 123 17.97 0.95 -24.08
CA THR A 123 19.11 1.29 -23.20
C THR A 123 18.69 1.70 -21.79
N ARG A 124 17.50 2.30 -21.63
CA ARG A 124 16.97 2.78 -20.33
C ARG A 124 16.89 1.66 -19.27
N PHE A 125 16.55 0.45 -19.69
CA PHE A 125 16.43 -0.72 -18.82
C PHE A 125 17.68 -1.61 -18.76
N MET A 126 18.78 -1.26 -19.46
CA MET A 126 19.99 -2.09 -19.53
C MET A 126 20.52 -2.47 -18.13
N ARG A 127 20.54 -1.51 -17.20
CA ARG A 127 21.01 -1.77 -15.82
C ARG A 127 20.09 -2.76 -15.08
N LEU A 128 18.77 -2.67 -15.29
CA LEU A 128 17.79 -3.58 -14.70
C LEU A 128 17.95 -4.98 -15.30
N ARG A 129 17.97 -5.10 -16.63
CA ARG A 129 18.18 -6.39 -17.32
C ARG A 129 19.50 -7.06 -16.92
N ASN A 130 20.59 -6.31 -16.83
CA ASN A 130 21.88 -6.85 -16.37
C ASN A 130 21.83 -7.37 -14.93
N LYS A 131 21.07 -6.71 -14.05
CA LYS A 131 20.88 -7.16 -12.68
C LYS A 131 20.06 -8.45 -12.61
N ILE A 132 18.97 -8.54 -13.37
CA ILE A 132 18.14 -9.75 -13.49
C ILE A 132 18.97 -10.92 -14.06
N ALA A 133 19.70 -10.68 -15.15
CA ALA A 133 20.55 -11.69 -15.77
C ALA A 133 21.65 -12.20 -14.82
N ARG A 134 22.21 -11.33 -13.97
CA ARG A 134 23.18 -11.73 -12.95
C ARG A 134 22.55 -12.65 -11.90
N ALA A 135 21.33 -12.37 -11.46
CA ALA A 135 20.61 -13.23 -10.53
C ALA A 135 20.33 -14.61 -11.15
N GLY A 136 19.88 -14.65 -12.41
CA GLY A 136 19.70 -15.91 -13.15
C GLY A 136 20.99 -16.70 -13.34
N LYS A 137 22.12 -16.05 -13.67
CA LYS A 137 23.45 -16.69 -13.74
C LYS A 137 23.93 -17.26 -12.41
N ALA A 138 23.43 -16.74 -11.29
CA ALA A 138 23.69 -17.26 -9.96
C ALA A 138 22.75 -18.42 -9.58
N GLY A 139 21.95 -18.94 -10.51
CA GLY A 139 21.05 -20.06 -10.30
C GLY A 139 19.65 -19.67 -9.78
N LEU A 140 19.30 -18.38 -9.75
CA LEU A 140 17.98 -17.94 -9.30
C LEU A 140 16.90 -18.42 -10.27
N GLN A 141 15.95 -19.19 -9.77
CA GLN A 141 14.73 -19.60 -10.48
C GLN A 141 13.53 -18.88 -9.87
N VAL A 142 12.60 -18.43 -10.70
CA VAL A 142 11.38 -17.76 -10.25
C VAL A 142 10.16 -18.57 -10.67
N ARG A 143 9.19 -18.71 -9.78
CA ARG A 143 7.89 -19.32 -10.07
C ARG A 143 6.77 -18.70 -9.26
N GLU A 144 5.57 -18.69 -9.81
CA GLU A 144 4.34 -18.55 -9.04
C GLU A 144 4.08 -19.85 -8.26
N VAL A 145 3.58 -19.72 -7.03
CA VAL A 145 3.32 -20.85 -6.14
C VAL A 145 2.08 -20.62 -5.29
N ASP A 146 1.48 -21.71 -4.82
CA ASP A 146 0.47 -21.66 -3.77
C ASP A 146 1.14 -21.42 -2.41
N PHE A 147 0.55 -20.54 -1.60
CA PHE A 147 1.12 -20.16 -0.30
C PHE A 147 1.25 -21.36 0.65
N ASP A 148 0.26 -22.25 0.68
CA ASP A 148 0.21 -23.34 1.66
C ASP A 148 1.40 -24.30 1.52
N GLU A 149 1.81 -24.57 0.28
CA GLU A 149 2.99 -25.40 -0.03
C GLU A 149 4.31 -24.78 0.44
N TRP A 150 4.36 -23.45 0.59
CA TRP A 150 5.56 -22.68 0.90
C TRP A 150 5.54 -22.00 2.27
N SER A 151 4.43 -22.09 2.99
CA SER A 151 4.16 -21.40 4.26
C SER A 151 5.33 -21.49 5.25
N SER A 152 5.80 -22.70 5.55
CA SER A 152 6.93 -22.93 6.47
C SER A 152 8.24 -22.28 6.01
N ALA A 153 8.55 -22.31 4.70
CA ALA A 153 9.78 -21.72 4.17
C ALA A 153 9.70 -20.19 4.20
N ILE A 154 8.52 -19.63 3.94
CA ILE A 154 8.26 -18.19 4.03
C ILE A 154 8.37 -17.73 5.49
N ASP A 155 7.80 -18.47 6.45
CA ASP A 155 7.94 -18.16 7.88
C ASP A 155 9.39 -18.15 8.36
N GLU A 156 10.23 -19.05 7.84
CA GLU A 156 11.66 -19.04 8.13
C GLU A 156 12.38 -17.83 7.53
N LEU A 157 12.07 -17.50 6.26
CA LEU A 157 12.61 -16.33 5.59
C LEU A 157 12.23 -15.04 6.33
N ASP A 158 10.98 -14.93 6.76
CA ASP A 158 10.43 -13.79 7.47
C ASP A 158 11.13 -13.58 8.80
N ARG A 159 11.27 -14.64 9.60
CA ARG A 159 12.03 -14.59 10.86
C ARG A 159 13.49 -14.20 10.63
N THR A 160 14.10 -14.66 9.55
CA THR A 160 15.49 -14.32 9.21
C THR A 160 15.62 -12.87 8.76
N TRP A 161 14.69 -12.40 7.94
CA TRP A 161 14.63 -11.02 7.47
C TRP A 161 14.39 -10.05 8.64
N LEU A 162 13.43 -10.32 9.51
CA LEU A 162 13.14 -9.50 10.69
C LEU A 162 14.33 -9.37 11.62
N ARG A 163 14.99 -10.49 11.96
CA ARG A 163 16.23 -10.49 12.77
C ARG A 163 17.34 -9.63 12.15
N SER A 164 17.41 -9.57 10.82
CA SER A 164 18.39 -8.71 10.13
C SER A 164 18.09 -7.21 10.21
N LYS A 165 16.88 -6.82 10.62
CA LYS A 165 16.47 -5.42 10.79
C LYS A 165 16.74 -4.87 12.20
N GLY A 166 16.99 -5.74 13.18
CA GLY A 166 17.29 -5.38 14.57
C GLY A 166 16.43 -6.18 15.54
N GLU A 167 16.91 -6.37 16.78
CA GLU A 167 16.29 -7.26 17.79
C GLU A 167 14.87 -6.83 18.19
N ASP A 168 14.56 -5.52 18.15
CA ASP A 168 13.25 -4.96 18.50
C ASP A 168 12.33 -4.73 17.29
N THR A 169 12.72 -5.17 16.09
CA THR A 169 11.91 -4.93 14.88
C THR A 169 10.68 -5.83 14.86
N LYS A 170 9.50 -5.22 14.90
CA LYS A 170 8.21 -5.90 14.74
C LYS A 170 7.73 -5.83 13.30
N GLU A 171 6.87 -6.78 12.93
CA GLU A 171 6.15 -6.70 11.67
C GLU A 171 5.20 -5.51 11.68
N LEU A 172 5.22 -4.75 10.59
CA LEU A 172 4.25 -3.71 10.34
C LEU A 172 2.96 -4.35 9.81
N GLY A 173 1.82 -3.75 10.14
CA GLY A 173 0.51 -4.15 9.63
C GLY A 173 -0.30 -2.93 9.21
N PHE A 174 -1.60 -3.11 8.98
CA PHE A 174 -2.55 -2.08 8.52
C PHE A 174 -2.22 -1.51 7.14
N LEU A 175 -1.17 -0.69 7.05
CA LEU A 175 -0.70 -0.03 5.82
C LEU A 175 0.33 -0.86 5.06
N VAL A 176 0.56 -2.10 5.48
CA VAL A 176 1.49 -3.06 4.89
C VAL A 176 0.77 -4.38 4.69
N GLY A 177 0.93 -4.98 3.51
CA GLY A 177 0.31 -6.24 3.17
C GLY A 177 0.66 -7.41 4.06
N GLN A 178 -0.19 -8.41 3.97
CA GLN A 178 -0.10 -9.67 4.71
C GLN A 178 0.03 -10.86 3.74
N ARG A 179 0.24 -12.04 4.32
CA ARG A 179 0.32 -13.32 3.63
C ARG A 179 -0.37 -14.39 4.48
N GLY A 180 -0.88 -15.42 3.83
CA GLY A 180 -1.67 -16.46 4.50
C GLY A 180 -3.05 -15.95 4.95
N GLY A 181 -3.71 -16.77 5.75
CA GLY A 181 -5.07 -16.53 6.23
C GLY A 181 -6.14 -16.61 5.15
N ASP A 182 -7.36 -16.25 5.51
CA ASP A 182 -8.57 -16.42 4.69
C ASP A 182 -8.54 -15.55 3.41
N LEU A 183 -7.68 -14.52 3.38
CA LEU A 183 -7.51 -13.63 2.23
C LEU A 183 -6.40 -14.07 1.26
N GLN A 184 -5.59 -15.08 1.60
CA GLN A 184 -4.54 -15.57 0.72
C GLN A 184 -5.04 -16.07 -0.65
N PRO A 185 -6.22 -16.70 -0.79
CA PRO A 185 -6.77 -17.10 -2.09
C PRO A 185 -6.99 -15.94 -3.07
N HIS A 186 -7.04 -14.70 -2.59
CA HIS A 186 -7.17 -13.51 -3.42
C HIS A 186 -5.83 -12.92 -3.85
N ARG A 187 -4.72 -13.41 -3.29
CA ARG A 187 -3.36 -12.91 -3.55
C ARG A 187 -2.61 -13.87 -4.46
N ARG A 188 -1.68 -13.32 -5.23
CA ARG A 188 -0.71 -14.13 -6.00
C ARG A 188 0.64 -14.09 -5.33
N LEU A 189 1.38 -15.19 -5.41
CA LEU A 189 2.66 -15.32 -4.72
C LEU A 189 3.72 -15.82 -5.69
N PHE A 190 4.76 -15.01 -5.87
CA PHE A 190 5.92 -15.40 -6.65
C PHE A 190 7.12 -15.55 -5.73
N VAL A 191 7.85 -16.66 -5.89
CA VAL A 191 9.05 -16.97 -5.12
C VAL A 191 10.28 -17.03 -6.02
N GLY A 192 11.40 -16.55 -5.49
CA GLY A 192 12.73 -16.74 -6.05
C GLY A 192 13.47 -17.82 -5.26
N LEU A 193 14.03 -18.80 -5.96
CA LEU A 193 14.69 -19.96 -5.39
C LEU A 193 16.16 -20.04 -5.82
N LEU A 194 17.04 -20.32 -4.88
CA LEU A 194 18.45 -20.63 -5.11
C LEU A 194 18.71 -22.05 -4.63
N ASP A 195 19.18 -22.93 -5.52
CA ASP A 195 19.41 -24.35 -5.22
C ASP A 195 18.19 -25.03 -4.54
N GLY A 196 16.99 -24.69 -5.03
CA GLY A 196 15.71 -25.20 -4.50
C GLY A 196 15.24 -24.55 -3.19
N LYS A 197 16.04 -23.67 -2.57
CA LYS A 197 15.71 -22.98 -1.31
C LYS A 197 15.15 -21.59 -1.54
N LEU A 198 14.20 -21.18 -0.70
CA LEU A 198 13.57 -19.86 -0.78
C LEU A 198 14.59 -18.73 -0.53
N ALA A 199 14.79 -17.89 -1.55
CA ALA A 199 15.69 -16.74 -1.50
C ALA A 199 14.92 -15.41 -1.38
N GLY A 200 13.65 -15.37 -1.80
CA GLY A 200 12.77 -14.23 -1.64
C GLY A 200 11.39 -14.47 -2.22
N TYR A 201 10.45 -13.59 -1.91
CA TYR A 201 9.10 -13.65 -2.46
C TYR A 201 8.50 -12.25 -2.65
N ILE A 202 7.51 -12.15 -3.54
CA ILE A 202 6.59 -11.02 -3.64
C ILE A 202 5.17 -11.57 -3.59
N SER A 203 4.38 -11.06 -2.65
CA SER A 203 2.94 -11.22 -2.58
C SER A 203 2.29 -10.06 -3.34
N TYR A 204 1.35 -10.38 -4.21
CA TYR A 204 0.60 -9.40 -4.99
C TYR A 204 -0.86 -9.39 -4.58
N SER A 205 -1.33 -8.22 -4.14
CA SER A 205 -2.73 -8.01 -3.77
C SER A 205 -3.52 -7.47 -4.96
N PRO A 206 -4.80 -7.82 -5.12
CA PRO A 206 -5.59 -7.40 -6.27
C PRO A 206 -5.91 -5.91 -6.19
N VAL A 207 -5.96 -5.27 -7.35
CA VAL A 207 -6.38 -3.88 -7.54
C VAL A 207 -7.64 -3.86 -8.39
N TYR A 208 -8.62 -3.06 -7.99
CA TYR A 208 -9.94 -2.97 -8.62
C TYR A 208 -10.15 -1.60 -9.29
N GLY A 209 -11.25 -1.45 -10.02
CA GLY A 209 -11.60 -0.22 -10.74
C GLY A 209 -11.03 -0.16 -12.16
N THR A 210 -10.91 1.04 -12.73
CA THR A 210 -10.48 1.19 -14.13
C THR A 210 -9.00 0.84 -14.34
N ARG A 211 -8.19 0.94 -13.28
CA ARG A 211 -6.78 0.54 -13.24
C ARG A 211 -6.57 -0.82 -12.58
N ALA A 212 -7.51 -1.75 -12.84
CA ALA A 212 -7.46 -3.08 -12.27
C ALA A 212 -6.19 -3.84 -12.64
N GLY A 213 -5.71 -4.67 -11.71
CA GLY A 213 -4.48 -5.43 -11.87
C GLY A 213 -3.95 -5.93 -10.53
N TRP A 214 -2.64 -5.84 -10.35
CA TRP A 214 -1.97 -6.37 -9.15
C TRP A 214 -1.09 -5.30 -8.51
N MET A 215 -1.03 -5.28 -7.18
CA MET A 215 -0.12 -4.45 -6.41
C MET A 215 1.01 -5.30 -5.84
N HIS A 216 2.26 -4.93 -6.10
CA HIS A 216 3.43 -5.41 -5.35
C HIS A 216 3.26 -4.94 -3.90
N ASP A 217 2.75 -5.84 -3.06
CA ASP A 217 2.26 -5.52 -1.72
C ASP A 217 3.31 -5.84 -0.65
N LEU A 218 3.52 -7.13 -0.37
CA LEU A 218 4.52 -7.58 0.60
C LEU A 218 5.68 -8.25 -0.11
N SER A 219 6.91 -7.89 0.27
CA SER A 219 8.07 -8.56 -0.31
C SER A 219 9.25 -8.65 0.64
N ARG A 220 9.89 -9.81 0.66
CA ARG A 220 11.04 -10.10 1.51
C ARG A 220 12.04 -10.96 0.75
N ARG A 221 13.31 -10.89 1.17
CA ARG A 221 14.41 -11.68 0.62
C ARG A 221 15.44 -11.96 1.69
N ILE A 222 16.24 -13.00 1.44
CA ILE A 222 17.35 -13.35 2.31
C ILE A 222 18.28 -12.14 2.47
N PRO A 223 18.80 -11.89 3.69
CA PRO A 223 19.88 -10.95 3.89
C PRO A 223 21.10 -11.42 3.11
N GLY A 224 21.66 -10.56 2.26
CA GLY A 224 22.80 -10.98 1.45
C GLY A 224 23.09 -10.05 0.28
N LYS A 225 24.21 -10.33 -0.38
CA LYS A 225 24.76 -9.48 -1.45
C LYS A 225 24.22 -9.81 -2.84
N LEU A 226 23.48 -10.91 -3.06
CA LEU A 226 22.96 -11.23 -4.38
C LEU A 226 21.96 -10.15 -4.81
N PRO A 227 22.31 -9.27 -5.77
CA PRO A 227 21.41 -8.24 -6.22
C PRO A 227 20.44 -8.84 -7.24
N GLY A 228 19.23 -8.30 -7.35
CA GLY A 228 18.31 -8.68 -8.42
C GLY A 228 17.28 -9.73 -8.09
N ILE A 229 17.24 -10.27 -6.87
CA ILE A 229 16.19 -11.25 -6.48
C ILE A 229 14.80 -10.64 -6.68
N MET A 230 14.54 -9.47 -6.09
CA MET A 230 13.24 -8.81 -6.21
C MET A 230 12.96 -8.35 -7.63
N GLU A 231 13.98 -7.85 -8.33
CA GLU A 231 13.84 -7.44 -9.73
C GLU A 231 13.55 -8.62 -10.66
N ALA A 232 14.12 -9.80 -10.41
CA ALA A 232 13.82 -11.01 -11.18
C ALA A 232 12.40 -11.54 -10.88
N ILE A 233 11.96 -11.50 -9.62
CA ILE A 233 10.61 -11.90 -9.24
C ILE A 233 9.57 -11.01 -9.94
N ASN A 234 9.71 -9.68 -9.83
CA ASN A 234 8.83 -8.75 -10.54
C ASN A 234 8.91 -8.91 -12.07
N SER A 235 10.07 -9.19 -12.64
CA SER A 235 10.20 -9.44 -14.08
C SER A 235 9.39 -10.66 -14.54
N ALA A 236 9.37 -11.74 -13.76
CA ALA A 236 8.57 -12.92 -14.05
C ALA A 236 7.07 -12.63 -13.90
N ALA A 237 6.68 -11.94 -12.81
CA ALA A 237 5.29 -11.53 -12.58
C ALA A 237 4.79 -10.63 -13.71
N ILE A 238 5.56 -9.62 -14.14
CA ILE A 238 5.23 -8.77 -15.29
C ILE A 238 5.01 -9.60 -16.55
N THR A 239 5.93 -10.53 -16.84
CA THR A 239 5.82 -11.39 -18.03
C THR A 239 4.53 -12.21 -18.00
N GLN A 240 4.20 -12.79 -16.85
CA GLN A 240 2.99 -13.59 -16.66
C GLN A 240 1.72 -12.73 -16.72
N PHE A 241 1.68 -11.61 -16.00
CA PHE A 241 0.53 -10.70 -15.98
C PHE A 241 0.25 -10.11 -17.37
N THR A 242 1.29 -9.76 -18.13
CA THR A 242 1.15 -9.34 -19.53
C THR A 242 0.58 -10.46 -20.41
N ALA A 243 1.05 -11.70 -20.25
CA ALA A 243 0.53 -12.84 -21.01
C ALA A 243 -0.95 -13.16 -20.69
N GLU A 244 -1.39 -12.86 -19.47
CA GLU A 244 -2.78 -13.01 -19.03
C GLU A 244 -3.66 -11.81 -19.41
N GLY A 245 -3.10 -10.75 -20.02
CA GLY A 245 -3.84 -9.54 -20.40
C GLY A 245 -4.21 -8.64 -19.23
N ILE A 246 -3.51 -8.74 -18.09
CA ILE A 246 -3.71 -7.83 -16.96
C ILE A 246 -3.30 -6.41 -17.36
N GLY A 247 -4.09 -5.41 -16.98
CA GLY A 247 -3.86 -4.01 -17.37
C GLY A 247 -2.70 -3.34 -16.63
N TRP A 248 -2.62 -3.50 -15.30
CA TRP A 248 -1.72 -2.71 -14.46
C TRP A 248 -0.90 -3.55 -13.46
N LEU A 249 0.34 -3.12 -13.24
CA LEU A 249 1.13 -3.48 -12.05
C LEU A 249 1.41 -2.21 -11.24
N HIS A 250 0.92 -2.21 -10.00
CA HIS A 250 1.11 -1.13 -9.03
C HIS A 250 2.27 -1.47 -8.10
N PHE A 251 3.13 -0.50 -7.80
CA PHE A 251 4.25 -0.64 -6.85
C PHE A 251 3.94 -0.04 -5.47
N GLY A 252 2.67 0.29 -5.22
CA GLY A 252 2.16 0.78 -3.95
C GLY A 252 2.63 2.19 -3.57
N PHE A 253 2.23 2.61 -2.37
CA PHE A 253 2.51 3.92 -1.79
C PHE A 253 3.97 4.09 -1.33
N THR A 254 4.52 5.28 -1.48
CA THR A 254 5.67 5.74 -0.71
C THR A 254 5.36 7.11 -0.08
N PRO A 255 5.51 7.28 1.24
CA PRO A 255 5.38 8.60 1.85
C PRO A 255 6.52 9.52 1.41
N PHE A 256 6.22 10.81 1.40
CA PHE A 256 7.10 11.94 1.13
C PHE A 256 7.64 12.03 -0.31
N THR A 257 7.16 11.19 -1.22
CA THR A 257 7.59 11.18 -2.62
C THR A 257 6.56 11.83 -3.53
N GLY A 258 7.00 12.37 -4.68
CA GLY A 258 6.07 12.94 -5.66
C GLY A 258 5.33 14.19 -5.15
N LEU A 259 5.86 14.86 -4.14
CA LEU A 259 5.27 16.06 -3.56
C LEU A 259 5.26 17.19 -4.59
N ASP A 260 4.06 17.70 -4.88
CA ASP A 260 3.85 18.75 -5.87
C ASP A 260 2.75 19.69 -5.36
N ASP A 261 3.04 20.99 -5.31
CA ASP A 261 2.07 21.97 -4.82
C ASP A 261 0.86 22.12 -5.77
N SER A 262 1.01 21.77 -7.05
CA SER A 262 -0.07 21.80 -8.04
C SER A 262 -1.14 20.74 -7.82
N VAL A 263 -0.81 19.66 -7.10
CA VAL A 263 -1.75 18.58 -6.78
C VAL A 263 -2.32 18.69 -5.37
N GLN A 264 -2.07 19.78 -4.64
CA GLN A 264 -2.75 20.04 -3.37
C GLN A 264 -4.25 20.33 -3.60
N VAL A 265 -5.05 20.12 -2.56
CA VAL A 265 -6.47 20.52 -2.55
C VAL A 265 -6.63 21.88 -1.86
N PRO A 266 -7.70 22.65 -2.15
CA PRO A 266 -7.94 23.94 -1.51
C PRO A 266 -7.98 23.81 0.03
N GLY A 267 -7.32 24.73 0.73
CA GLY A 267 -7.27 24.73 2.19
C GLY A 267 -6.19 23.82 2.81
N PHE A 268 -5.28 23.27 2.00
CA PHE A 268 -4.13 22.51 2.53
C PHE A 268 -3.28 23.34 3.51
N HIS A 269 -2.71 22.68 4.51
CA HIS A 269 -1.90 23.38 5.51
C HIS A 269 -0.45 23.57 5.05
N HIS A 270 0.00 24.82 4.89
CA HIS A 270 1.35 25.14 4.41
C HIS A 270 2.48 24.60 5.29
N GLY A 271 2.37 24.74 6.61
CA GLY A 271 3.38 24.23 7.55
C GLY A 271 3.57 22.72 7.46
N PHE A 272 2.48 21.94 7.45
CA PHE A 272 2.51 20.51 7.22
C PHE A 272 3.10 20.14 5.86
N ASN A 273 2.75 20.86 4.78
CA ASN A 273 3.37 20.65 3.46
C ASN A 273 4.89 20.90 3.48
N GLN A 274 5.35 21.93 4.19
CA GLN A 274 6.79 22.18 4.34
C GLN A 274 7.47 21.07 5.18
N MET A 275 6.78 20.57 6.20
CA MET A 275 7.27 19.45 7.01
C MET A 275 7.42 18.18 6.18
N THR A 276 6.46 17.81 5.32
CA THR A 276 6.59 16.62 4.45
C THR A 276 7.75 16.75 3.46
N LYS A 277 8.00 17.96 2.92
CA LYS A 277 9.19 18.25 2.11
C LYS A 277 10.50 18.11 2.90
N LEU A 278 10.51 18.50 4.17
CA LEU A 278 11.68 18.29 5.04
C LEU A 278 11.89 16.81 5.37
N LEU A 279 10.81 16.03 5.56
CA LEU A 279 10.88 14.58 5.77
C LEU A 279 11.39 13.85 4.52
N TRP A 280 11.05 14.33 3.33
CA TRP A 280 11.69 13.85 2.09
C TRP A 280 13.20 14.09 2.12
N GLU A 281 13.65 15.28 2.52
CA GLU A 281 15.07 15.61 2.46
C GLU A 281 15.91 14.94 3.55
N TYR A 282 15.41 14.95 4.78
CA TYR A 282 16.18 14.61 5.99
C TYR A 282 15.57 13.46 6.81
N GLY A 283 14.42 12.91 6.42
CA GLY A 283 13.68 11.91 7.19
C GLY A 283 14.09 10.45 6.98
N GLU A 284 15.26 10.16 6.39
CA GLU A 284 15.68 8.79 6.08
C GLU A 284 15.74 7.87 7.31
N ALA A 285 16.10 8.43 8.48
CA ALA A 285 16.10 7.71 9.75
C ALA A 285 14.68 7.35 10.24
N LEU A 286 13.66 8.13 9.88
CA LEU A 286 12.26 7.84 10.20
C LEU A 286 11.66 6.85 9.20
N TYR A 287 11.85 7.11 7.91
CA TYR A 287 11.38 6.23 6.85
C TYR A 287 12.28 6.36 5.60
N PRO A 288 12.79 5.24 5.04
CA PRO A 288 13.72 5.27 3.92
C PRO A 288 13.03 5.52 2.56
N ALA A 289 12.31 6.64 2.43
CA ALA A 289 11.50 7.00 1.25
C ALA A 289 12.32 7.02 -0.05
N LYS A 290 13.54 7.60 -0.02
CA LYS A 290 14.44 7.70 -1.17
C LYS A 290 14.81 6.30 -1.73
N THR A 291 15.12 5.35 -0.86
CA THR A 291 15.44 3.96 -1.26
C THR A 291 14.22 3.24 -1.83
N GLN A 292 13.06 3.40 -1.21
CA GLN A 292 11.81 2.83 -1.71
C GLN A 292 11.42 3.41 -3.08
N LEU A 293 11.53 4.74 -3.25
CA LEU A 293 11.28 5.39 -4.54
C LEU A 293 12.25 4.91 -5.62
N ALA A 294 13.54 4.84 -5.30
CA ALA A 294 14.57 4.38 -6.23
C ALA A 294 14.34 2.93 -6.67
N TYR A 295 13.68 2.10 -5.86
CA TYR A 295 13.24 0.77 -6.29
C TYR A 295 12.16 0.86 -7.37
N LYS A 296 11.13 1.68 -7.16
CA LYS A 296 9.98 1.85 -8.07
C LYS A 296 10.39 2.50 -9.39
N GLN A 297 11.25 3.51 -9.34
CA GLN A 297 11.75 4.22 -10.53
C GLN A 297 12.55 3.35 -11.50
N LYS A 298 13.11 2.20 -11.07
CA LYS A 298 13.76 1.24 -11.97
C LYS A 298 12.82 0.72 -13.06
N TRP A 299 11.52 0.72 -12.76
CA TRP A 299 10.46 0.25 -13.64
C TRP A 299 9.89 1.35 -14.53
N PHE A 300 10.41 2.59 -14.48
CA PHE A 300 9.93 3.72 -15.28
C PHE A 300 8.40 3.82 -15.28
N PRO A 301 7.77 4.08 -14.12
CA PRO A 301 6.33 4.09 -13.98
C PRO A 301 5.67 5.04 -14.99
N HIS A 302 4.58 4.60 -15.60
CA HIS A 302 3.76 5.38 -16.53
C HIS A 302 2.81 6.31 -15.77
N LEU A 303 2.48 5.94 -14.53
CA LEU A 303 1.53 6.66 -13.68
C LEU A 303 2.13 6.93 -12.30
N VAL A 304 1.95 8.17 -11.84
CA VAL A 304 2.23 8.62 -10.48
C VAL A 304 0.93 9.16 -9.89
N LEU A 305 0.44 8.54 -8.82
CA LEU A 305 -0.81 8.90 -8.15
C LEU A 305 -0.48 9.66 -6.88
N PRO A 306 -0.90 10.94 -6.71
CA PRO A 306 -0.72 11.63 -5.44
C PRO A 306 -1.60 11.00 -4.36
N GLU A 307 -1.04 10.83 -3.17
CA GLU A 307 -1.76 10.30 -2.02
C GLU A 307 -1.78 11.31 -0.88
N TYR A 308 -2.90 11.35 -0.17
CA TYR A 308 -3.23 12.42 0.77
C TYR A 308 -3.45 11.90 2.20
N LEU A 309 -3.20 12.80 3.15
CA LEU A 309 -3.67 12.72 4.52
C LEU A 309 -4.80 13.71 4.72
N ALA A 310 -5.79 13.36 5.54
CA ALA A 310 -6.80 14.28 6.02
C ALA A 310 -6.87 14.30 7.54
N PHE A 311 -7.00 15.50 8.10
CA PHE A 311 -7.08 15.76 9.53
C PHE A 311 -8.44 16.34 9.88
N ASP A 312 -9.06 15.78 10.91
CA ASP A 312 -10.26 16.33 11.51
C ASP A 312 -9.92 17.56 12.37
N GLY A 313 -9.98 18.73 11.73
CA GLY A 313 -9.47 20.00 12.24
C GLY A 313 -8.19 20.42 11.53
N GLU A 314 -7.33 21.17 12.22
CA GLU A 314 -6.02 21.58 11.68
C GLU A 314 -5.06 20.38 11.55
N ALA A 315 -4.09 20.50 10.64
CA ALA A 315 -3.03 19.51 10.49
C ALA A 315 -2.22 19.37 11.79
N ASP A 316 -2.15 18.14 12.31
CA ASP A 316 -1.59 17.85 13.62
C ASP A 316 -0.49 16.77 13.50
N ILE A 317 0.72 17.11 13.96
CA ILE A 317 1.87 16.19 13.99
C ILE A 317 1.57 14.99 14.89
N ALA A 318 0.82 15.17 15.98
CA ALA A 318 0.42 14.06 16.83
C ALA A 318 -0.51 13.11 16.08
N ALA A 319 -1.52 13.61 15.36
CA ALA A 319 -2.38 12.80 14.50
C ALA A 319 -1.56 12.04 13.45
N PHE A 320 -0.60 12.71 12.81
CA PHE A 320 0.31 12.09 11.85
C PHE A 320 1.16 10.98 12.48
N ALA A 321 1.69 11.17 13.69
CA ALA A 321 2.43 10.13 14.41
C ALA A 321 1.56 8.89 14.72
N HIS A 322 0.25 9.07 14.94
CA HIS A 322 -0.66 7.94 15.19
C HIS A 322 -0.88 7.07 13.96
N VAL A 323 -0.69 7.62 12.74
CA VAL A 323 -0.72 6.83 11.50
C VAL A 323 0.36 5.74 11.52
N PHE A 324 1.58 6.09 11.94
CA PHE A 324 2.67 5.11 12.09
C PHE A 324 2.39 4.09 13.20
N ARG A 325 1.86 4.55 14.34
CA ARG A 325 1.46 3.65 15.44
C ARG A 325 0.38 2.66 15.02
N ALA A 326 -0.59 3.08 14.21
CA ALA A 326 -1.62 2.20 13.67
C ALA A 326 -1.03 1.10 12.77
N ALA A 327 0.08 1.40 12.09
CA ALA A 327 0.83 0.43 11.31
C ALA A 327 1.77 -0.46 12.15
N GLY A 328 1.82 -0.27 13.48
CA GLY A 328 2.72 -1.00 14.37
C GLY A 328 4.15 -0.46 14.39
N ALA A 329 4.39 0.74 13.82
CA ALA A 329 5.66 1.42 13.94
C ALA A 329 5.72 2.17 15.28
N PHE A 330 6.77 1.85 16.06
CA PHE A 330 7.17 2.40 17.37
C PHE A 330 6.14 2.37 18.52
#